data_AF-A0A0D6ABL3-F1
#
_entry.id   AF-A0A0D6ABL3-F1
#
_cell.length_a   1.000
_cell.length_b   1.000
_cell.length_c   1.000
_cell.angle_alpha   90.00
_cell.angle_beta   90.00
_cell.angle_gamma   90.00
#
_symmetry.space_group_name_H-M   'P 1'
#
loop_
_entity.id
_entity.type
_entity.pdbx_description
1 polymer ?
#
loop_
_entity_poly.entity_id
_entity_poly.type
_entity_poly.pdbx_seq_one_letter_code
_entity_poly.pdbx_strand_id
1 'polypeptide(L)'
;MVSNFKLIFSFLLAPFLIVSGCSQNSVDNNQPSGIPIKFLVGSDLGEFCQQIAIKLNATKPKLSSGKSFFLTCEAKGSGDVINEVVSLSQQLSTKAISSDDERFPSLIAVDGEIYQNQLMYQIDKIFPGKNYIPPITDTPLLVFSPMVFMTTAEFAPALEKVPNIYTALAEYNNYQQLDSQAKPLPIYFVQTAPTRSNSGLQTLVAQFASVADKPPQDLTIDDVKKYQDKVKAIQEKVTRYGVSTSSLANSMVENGLFWANVGSVYESLVIRANSQGDENKTKYQAVYPKATFSSNIRGILPNASWVSEEEKEGAQKVLEFMLTKESQILATELGLRPAIAGIPLGDKFNTQFGVNPNPNYESYRPPEPEVVEAMLKNWQDYAKKPSQVAVVVDISGSMRGEKMTAVQNTLFNYVNNLGIKEEIVLITFSDEINSPVIIKGTPEGKNKGIQYISNLQAKGGTKLYDSALFARDWLKKNLKPNAINAVLILTDGEDSGSGISLQNLEAQLQKSGFNSDDRIAFFTVGYGKEGEFNAQVLEEIAKINSGYYKQGNPDTIDKLMNDLQVEF
;
A
#
# COMPACT_ATOMS: atom_id res chain seq x y z
N MET A 1 -68.08 15.23 44.41
CA MET A 1 -68.64 15.45 43.07
C MET A 1 -68.37 16.91 42.71
N VAL A 2 -67.18 17.21 42.20
CA VAL A 2 -66.75 18.59 41.93
C VAL A 2 -66.00 18.60 40.61
N SER A 3 -66.58 19.33 39.67
CA SER A 3 -66.03 19.71 38.36
C SER A 3 -64.80 20.59 38.56
N ASN A 4 -63.69 20.28 37.88
CA ASN A 4 -62.54 21.18 37.79
C ASN A 4 -62.21 21.49 36.32
N PHE A 5 -62.09 22.79 36.08
CA PHE A 5 -61.75 23.49 34.86
C PHE A 5 -60.61 22.84 34.06
N LYS A 6 -60.81 22.66 32.74
CA LYS A 6 -59.73 22.44 31.76
C LYS A 6 -59.30 23.78 31.16
N LEU A 7 -58.07 24.18 31.43
CA LEU A 7 -57.37 25.21 30.66
C LEU A 7 -56.78 24.57 29.39
N ILE A 8 -56.96 25.25 28.26
CA ILE A 8 -56.42 24.89 26.95
C ILE A 8 -54.97 25.39 26.87
N PHE A 9 -54.02 24.50 26.58
CA PHE A 9 -52.66 24.87 26.15
C PHE A 9 -52.37 24.15 24.83
N SER A 10 -52.26 24.92 23.75
CA SER A 10 -51.72 24.46 22.47
C SER A 10 -50.21 24.26 22.59
N PHE A 11 -49.74 23.02 22.46
CA PHE A 11 -48.33 22.73 22.21
C PHE A 11 -48.09 22.71 20.70
N LEU A 12 -47.43 23.75 20.18
CA LEU A 12 -46.71 23.70 18.91
C LEU A 12 -45.42 22.91 19.15
N LEU A 13 -45.31 21.71 18.57
CA LEU A 13 -44.02 21.04 18.38
C LEU A 13 -43.26 21.77 17.27
N ALA A 14 -42.27 22.57 17.66
CA ALA A 14 -41.24 23.06 16.74
C ALA A 14 -40.14 21.98 16.61
N PRO A 15 -39.62 21.71 15.40
CA PRO A 15 -38.49 20.83 15.22
C PRO A 15 -37.22 21.52 15.75
N PHE A 16 -36.49 20.83 16.62
CA PHE A 16 -35.17 21.25 17.11
C PHE A 16 -34.20 21.34 15.93
N LEU A 17 -33.99 22.55 15.43
CA LEU A 17 -32.83 22.92 14.63
C LEU A 17 -31.61 22.91 15.56
N ILE A 18 -30.75 21.90 15.41
CA ILE A 18 -29.40 21.92 15.99
C ILE A 18 -28.59 22.93 15.16
N VAL A 19 -28.58 24.17 15.63
CA VAL A 19 -27.65 25.20 15.16
C VAL A 19 -26.25 24.75 15.57
N SER A 20 -25.53 24.15 14.62
CA SER A 20 -24.10 23.91 14.74
C SER A 20 -23.40 25.27 14.66
N GLY A 21 -23.26 25.92 15.80
CA GLY A 21 -22.47 27.13 15.92
C GLY A 21 -21.04 26.83 15.49
N CYS A 22 -20.52 27.64 14.57
CA CYS A 22 -19.12 27.68 14.20
C CYS A 22 -18.27 27.91 15.45
N SER A 23 -17.79 26.83 16.05
CA SER A 23 -16.55 26.87 16.79
C SER A 23 -15.46 26.96 15.73
N GLN A 24 -14.93 28.17 15.54
CA GLN A 24 -13.57 28.32 15.05
C GLN A 24 -12.71 27.50 16.01
N ASN A 25 -12.38 26.27 15.62
CA ASN A 25 -11.22 25.59 16.18
C ASN A 25 -10.05 26.52 15.88
N SER A 26 -9.63 27.26 16.90
CA SER A 26 -8.28 27.75 17.00
C SER A 26 -7.38 26.55 16.72
N VAL A 27 -6.77 26.54 15.53
CA VAL A 27 -5.60 25.71 15.28
C VAL A 27 -4.64 26.11 16.38
N ASP A 28 -4.49 25.22 17.37
CA ASP A 28 -3.53 25.39 18.44
C ASP A 28 -2.16 25.31 17.76
N ASN A 29 -1.62 26.47 17.39
CA ASN A 29 -0.32 26.68 16.76
C ASN A 29 0.83 26.39 17.75
N ASN A 30 0.74 25.28 18.49
CA ASN A 30 1.84 24.73 19.26
C ASN A 30 2.65 23.79 18.36
N GLN A 31 3.28 24.33 17.31
CA GLN A 31 4.43 23.67 16.70
C GLN A 31 5.48 23.51 17.83
N PRO A 32 5.97 22.29 18.11
CA PRO A 32 6.97 22.08 19.14
C PRO A 32 8.18 22.97 18.88
N SER A 33 8.64 23.72 19.88
CA SER A 33 9.83 24.56 19.74
C SER A 33 11.10 23.76 20.01
N GLY A 34 12.05 23.76 19.06
CA GLY A 34 13.32 23.05 19.19
C GLY A 34 13.90 22.61 17.85
N ILE A 35 14.96 21.83 17.90
CA ILE A 35 15.56 21.19 16.73
C ILE A 35 14.66 20.00 16.31
N PRO A 36 14.17 19.95 15.07
CA PRO A 36 13.39 18.81 14.59
C PRO A 36 14.31 17.62 14.34
N ILE A 37 13.98 16.47 14.93
CA ILE A 37 14.57 15.18 14.58
C ILE A 37 13.58 14.48 13.65
N LYS A 38 13.82 14.57 12.34
CA LYS A 38 12.94 13.98 11.34
C LYS A 38 13.25 12.49 11.21
N PHE A 39 12.30 11.64 11.60
CA PHE A 39 12.41 10.19 11.48
C PHE A 39 11.55 9.69 10.32
N LEU A 40 12.21 9.34 9.22
CA LEU A 40 11.58 8.72 8.06
C LEU A 40 11.54 7.20 8.25
N VAL A 41 10.34 6.64 8.39
CA VAL A 41 10.14 5.24 8.80
C VAL A 41 9.36 4.43 7.76
N GLY A 42 9.64 3.13 7.73
CA GLY A 42 8.80 2.16 7.05
C GLY A 42 7.41 2.06 7.69
N SER A 43 6.45 1.62 6.89
CA SER A 43 5.02 1.65 7.25
C SER A 43 4.67 0.79 8.48
N ASP A 44 5.43 -0.27 8.77
CA ASP A 44 5.15 -1.14 9.93
C ASP A 44 5.56 -0.47 11.26
N LEU A 45 6.59 0.39 11.23
CA LEU A 45 7.02 1.17 12.40
C LEU A 45 6.20 2.46 12.60
N GLY A 46 5.36 2.84 11.64
CA GLY A 46 4.71 4.16 11.60
C GLY A 46 3.93 4.53 12.86
N GLU A 47 3.01 3.66 13.30
CA GLU A 47 2.19 3.90 14.49
C GLU A 47 3.03 3.93 15.77
N PHE A 48 4.00 3.01 15.89
CA PHE A 48 4.94 3.01 17.01
C PHE A 48 5.75 4.31 17.07
N CYS A 49 6.31 4.75 15.95
CA CYS A 49 7.07 6.00 15.87
C CYS A 49 6.20 7.20 16.30
N GLN A 50 4.97 7.30 15.81
CA GLN A 50 4.06 8.38 16.17
C GLN A 50 3.73 8.41 17.67
N GLN A 51 3.44 7.25 18.28
CA GLN A 51 3.20 7.18 19.72
C GLN A 51 4.45 7.49 20.55
N ILE A 52 5.64 7.09 20.07
CA ILE A 52 6.90 7.50 20.67
C ILE A 52 7.12 9.01 20.57
N ALA A 53 6.83 9.62 19.43
CA ALA A 53 6.95 11.07 19.25
C ALA A 53 6.06 11.83 20.24
N ILE A 54 4.82 11.37 20.44
CA ILE A 54 3.91 11.96 21.44
C ILE A 54 4.51 11.86 22.85
N LYS A 55 4.95 10.66 23.26
CA LYS A 55 5.51 10.41 24.60
C LYS A 55 6.80 11.20 24.84
N LEU A 56 7.74 11.16 23.90
CA LEU A 56 9.03 11.84 24.01
C LEU A 56 8.86 13.37 24.00
N ASN A 57 8.06 13.92 23.08
CA ASN A 57 7.90 15.38 22.98
C ASN A 57 7.22 15.97 24.23
N ALA A 58 6.36 15.20 24.91
CA ALA A 58 5.78 15.58 26.19
C ALA A 58 6.83 15.78 27.30
N THR A 59 7.99 15.11 27.23
CA THR A 59 9.09 15.30 28.20
C THR A 59 9.91 16.57 27.95
N LYS A 60 9.64 17.31 26.86
CA LYS A 60 10.40 18.51 26.42
C LYS A 60 11.91 18.22 26.40
N PRO A 61 12.35 17.23 25.61
CA PRO A 61 13.68 16.70 25.72
C PRO A 61 14.72 17.74 25.28
N LYS A 62 15.92 17.64 25.85
CA LYS A 62 17.00 18.59 25.63
C LYS A 62 18.29 17.89 25.22
N LEU A 63 19.04 18.57 24.38
CA LEU A 63 20.43 18.26 24.10
C LEU A 63 21.31 18.62 25.29
N SER A 64 22.55 18.14 25.29
CA SER A 64 23.57 18.45 26.28
C SER A 64 23.92 19.94 26.29
N SER A 65 23.70 20.64 25.16
CA SER A 65 23.80 22.09 25.04
C SER A 65 22.66 22.87 25.74
N GLY A 66 21.61 22.17 26.21
CA GLY A 66 20.42 22.76 26.81
C GLY A 66 19.34 23.19 25.81
N LYS A 67 19.63 23.13 24.50
CA LYS A 67 18.64 23.36 23.43
C LYS A 67 17.58 22.25 23.45
N SER A 68 16.31 22.62 23.27
CA SER A 68 15.22 21.65 23.12
C SER A 68 15.26 21.01 21.74
N PHE A 69 14.80 19.77 21.63
CA PHE A 69 14.53 19.08 20.37
C PHE A 69 13.16 18.39 20.42
N PHE A 70 12.66 17.95 19.27
CA PHE A 70 11.43 17.18 19.19
C PHE A 70 11.49 16.19 18.04
N LEU A 71 10.77 15.06 18.18
CA LEU A 71 10.67 14.02 17.17
C LEU A 71 9.48 14.27 16.25
N THR A 72 9.68 14.14 14.94
CA THR A 72 8.62 14.00 13.94
C THR A 72 8.77 12.67 13.21
N CYS A 73 7.66 12.01 12.90
CA CYS A 73 7.65 10.72 12.22
C CYS A 73 6.89 10.83 10.91
N GLU A 74 7.52 10.40 9.82
CA GLU A 74 6.91 10.28 8.50
C GLU A 74 6.99 8.83 8.04
N ALA A 75 5.85 8.18 7.86
CA ALA A 75 5.79 6.77 7.48
C ALA A 75 5.52 6.59 5.98
N LYS A 76 6.31 5.74 5.30
CA LYS A 76 6.16 5.38 3.87
C LYS A 76 6.42 3.90 3.64
N GLY A 77 6.17 3.40 2.43
CA GLY A 77 6.71 2.10 2.03
C GLY A 77 8.24 2.14 2.06
N SER A 78 8.91 1.07 2.50
CA SER A 78 10.38 1.10 2.63
C SER A 78 11.11 1.38 1.31
N GLY A 79 10.54 0.98 0.17
CA GLY A 79 11.06 1.38 -1.14
C GLY A 79 10.97 2.89 -1.38
N ASP A 80 9.86 3.51 -0.96
CA ASP A 80 9.67 4.97 -1.03
C ASP A 80 10.63 5.71 -0.10
N VAL A 81 10.89 5.18 1.11
CA VAL A 81 11.91 5.72 2.03
C VAL A 81 13.27 5.76 1.35
N ILE A 82 13.70 4.66 0.72
CA ILE A 82 14.98 4.61 0.01
C ILE A 82 15.00 5.58 -1.16
N ASN A 83 13.96 5.56 -2.01
CA ASN A 83 13.90 6.43 -3.19
C ASN A 83 14.02 7.91 -2.82
N GLU A 84 13.38 8.34 -1.73
CA GLU A 84 13.48 9.71 -1.23
C GLU A 84 14.91 10.07 -0.81
N VAL A 85 15.54 9.23 0.02
CA VAL A 85 16.91 9.49 0.53
C VAL A 85 17.95 9.43 -0.60
N VAL A 86 17.79 8.50 -1.54
CA VAL A 86 18.66 8.35 -2.72
C VAL A 86 18.50 9.55 -3.67
N SER A 87 17.26 9.99 -3.92
CA SER A 87 16.97 11.18 -4.76
C SER A 87 17.60 12.45 -4.18
N LEU A 88 17.43 12.69 -2.87
CA LEU A 88 18.05 13.83 -2.19
C LEU A 88 19.59 13.71 -2.23
N SER A 89 20.13 12.52 -2.03
CA SER A 89 21.57 12.26 -2.11
C SER A 89 22.15 12.53 -3.50
N GLN A 90 21.43 12.17 -4.57
CA GLN A 90 21.81 12.50 -5.94
C GLN A 90 21.80 14.02 -6.17
N GLN A 91 20.76 14.72 -5.74
CA GLN A 91 20.69 16.19 -5.83
C GLN A 91 21.83 16.86 -5.04
N LEU A 92 22.19 16.33 -3.88
CA LEU A 92 23.31 16.81 -3.08
C LEU A 92 24.65 16.57 -3.81
N SER A 93 24.82 15.39 -4.42
CA SER A 93 26.04 15.05 -5.17
C SER A 93 26.28 15.97 -6.37
N THR A 94 25.21 16.46 -7.01
CA THR A 94 25.26 17.41 -8.13
C THR A 94 25.23 18.87 -7.68
N LYS A 95 25.18 19.12 -6.36
CA LYS A 95 25.05 20.46 -5.74
C LYS A 95 23.78 21.21 -6.15
N ALA A 96 22.74 20.49 -6.56
CA ALA A 96 21.42 21.06 -6.79
C ALA A 96 20.74 21.48 -5.47
N ILE A 97 21.13 20.84 -4.37
CA ILE A 97 20.71 21.16 -3.00
C ILE A 97 21.94 21.22 -2.10
N SER A 98 21.79 21.86 -0.94
CA SER A 98 22.82 21.91 0.11
C SER A 98 22.62 20.79 1.13
N SER A 99 23.63 20.57 1.99
CA SER A 99 23.56 19.54 3.02
C SER A 99 22.56 19.86 4.14
N ASP A 100 22.21 21.13 4.34
CA ASP A 100 21.22 21.61 5.31
C ASP A 100 19.78 21.63 4.73
N ASP A 101 19.53 20.98 3.59
CA ASP A 101 18.18 20.87 3.03
C ASP A 101 17.25 20.10 3.99
N GLU A 102 16.20 20.77 4.47
CA GLU A 102 15.26 20.29 5.49
C GLU A 102 14.51 19.00 5.10
N ARG A 103 14.56 18.61 3.81
CA ARG A 103 13.93 17.36 3.36
C ARG A 103 14.69 16.12 3.83
N PHE A 104 16.00 16.22 4.07
CA PHE A 104 16.79 15.10 4.58
C PHE A 104 16.29 14.65 5.96
N PRO A 105 16.17 13.33 6.19
CA PRO A 105 15.84 12.81 7.50
C PRO A 105 17.08 12.73 8.41
N SER A 106 16.90 13.06 9.69
CA SER A 106 17.90 12.86 10.74
C SER A 106 18.02 11.39 11.15
N LEU A 107 16.91 10.64 11.06
CA LEU A 107 16.83 9.19 11.33
C LEU A 107 16.06 8.46 10.23
N ILE A 108 16.48 7.23 9.92
CA ILE A 108 15.85 6.38 8.92
C ILE A 108 15.54 5.01 9.53
N ALA A 109 14.39 4.44 9.23
CA ALA A 109 14.11 3.03 9.52
C ALA A 109 13.36 2.42 8.35
N VAL A 110 13.78 1.25 7.91
CA VAL A 110 13.07 0.44 6.91
C VAL A 110 12.62 -0.85 7.56
N ASP A 111 11.54 -1.45 7.07
CA ASP A 111 10.87 -2.57 7.74
C ASP A 111 11.66 -3.90 7.63
N GLY A 112 12.91 -3.87 7.14
CA GLY A 112 13.75 -5.05 7.00
C GLY A 112 15.17 -4.79 6.49
N GLU A 113 16.06 -5.71 6.82
CA GLU A 113 17.51 -5.60 6.56
C GLU A 113 17.88 -5.63 5.06
N ILE A 114 17.06 -6.23 4.19
CA ILE A 114 17.29 -6.22 2.73
C ILE A 114 17.29 -4.78 2.22
N TYR A 115 16.32 -3.97 2.65
CA TYR A 115 16.25 -2.57 2.26
C TYR A 115 17.32 -1.71 2.94
N GLN A 116 17.75 -2.03 4.16
CA GLN A 116 18.90 -1.34 4.76
C GLN A 116 20.16 -1.57 3.91
N ASN A 117 20.41 -2.81 3.50
CA ASN A 117 21.53 -3.14 2.60
C ASN A 117 21.40 -2.44 1.25
N GLN A 118 20.20 -2.37 0.66
CA GLN A 118 19.96 -1.59 -0.56
C GLN A 118 20.26 -0.10 -0.36
N LEU A 119 19.79 0.51 0.72
CA LEU A 119 20.06 1.92 0.99
C LEU A 119 21.56 2.18 1.12
N MET A 120 22.27 1.36 1.89
CA MET A 120 23.72 1.45 2.03
C MET A 120 24.41 1.33 0.66
N TYR A 121 24.01 0.36 -0.14
CA TYR A 121 24.56 0.11 -1.46
C TYR A 121 24.34 1.27 -2.45
N GLN A 122 23.11 1.81 -2.53
CA GLN A 122 22.80 2.94 -3.41
C GLN A 122 23.53 4.22 -2.99
N ILE A 123 23.63 4.47 -1.67
CA ILE A 123 24.30 5.67 -1.17
C ILE A 123 25.82 5.57 -1.37
N ASP A 124 26.43 4.39 -1.23
CA ASP A 124 27.86 4.21 -1.53
C ASP A 124 28.17 4.41 -3.03
N LYS A 125 27.26 4.00 -3.94
CA LYS A 125 27.39 4.34 -5.38
C LYS A 125 27.44 5.85 -5.64
N ILE A 126 26.70 6.65 -4.86
CA ILE A 126 26.66 8.12 -5.00
C ILE A 126 27.87 8.77 -4.32
N PHE A 127 28.27 8.27 -3.15
CA PHE A 127 29.35 8.79 -2.33
C PHE A 127 30.38 7.70 -1.94
N PRO A 128 31.19 7.20 -2.90
CA PRO A 128 32.06 6.06 -2.66
C PRO A 128 33.01 6.25 -1.47
N GLY A 129 33.00 5.29 -0.55
CA GLY A 129 33.90 5.24 0.61
C GLY A 129 33.59 6.26 1.70
N LYS A 130 32.46 6.98 1.61
CA LYS A 130 32.01 7.89 2.68
C LYS A 130 31.30 7.19 3.82
N ASN A 131 30.76 5.98 3.60
CA ASN A 131 30.06 5.17 4.61
C ASN A 131 28.97 5.97 5.34
N TYR A 132 28.18 6.74 4.59
CA TYR A 132 27.12 7.59 5.14
C TYR A 132 25.99 6.79 5.78
N ILE A 133 25.75 5.56 5.34
CA ILE A 133 24.77 4.65 5.92
C ILE A 133 25.54 3.58 6.70
N PRO A 134 25.32 3.44 8.02
CA PRO A 134 26.00 2.43 8.83
C PRO A 134 25.56 1.00 8.45
N PRO A 135 26.46 0.00 8.62
CA PRO A 135 26.12 -1.40 8.41
C PRO A 135 25.12 -1.91 9.46
N ILE A 136 24.47 -3.05 9.18
CA ILE A 136 23.47 -3.69 10.06
C ILE A 136 24.01 -3.94 11.49
N THR A 137 25.31 -4.22 11.63
CA THR A 137 25.97 -4.47 12.92
C THR A 137 25.97 -3.25 13.84
N ASP A 138 25.87 -2.05 13.25
CA ASP A 138 26.04 -0.78 13.94
C ASP A 138 24.69 -0.07 14.13
N THR A 139 23.60 -0.64 13.61
CA THR A 139 22.24 -0.11 13.78
C THR A 139 21.46 -0.90 14.83
N PRO A 140 20.93 -0.25 15.89
CA PRO A 140 20.15 -0.94 16.90
C PRO A 140 18.85 -1.51 16.33
N LEU A 141 18.53 -2.75 16.72
CA LEU A 141 17.20 -3.32 16.51
C LEU A 141 16.20 -2.59 17.39
N LEU A 142 15.13 -2.06 16.80
CA LEU A 142 14.07 -1.35 17.53
C LEU A 142 12.92 -2.30 17.89
N VAL A 143 12.47 -3.07 16.90
CA VAL A 143 11.38 -4.05 16.97
C VAL A 143 11.52 -5.04 15.80
N PHE A 144 10.74 -6.11 15.80
CA PHE A 144 10.61 -6.99 14.62
C PHE A 144 9.21 -7.61 14.51
N SER A 145 8.84 -8.07 13.32
CA SER A 145 7.54 -8.69 13.05
C SER A 145 7.67 -9.72 11.92
N PRO A 146 7.70 -11.03 12.21
CA PRO A 146 8.01 -12.03 11.20
C PRO A 146 7.04 -11.99 10.02
N MET A 147 7.58 -12.25 8.83
CA MET A 147 6.78 -12.48 7.63
C MET A 147 6.03 -13.81 7.75
N VAL A 148 4.71 -13.75 7.59
CA VAL A 148 3.77 -14.86 7.68
C VAL A 148 2.83 -14.86 6.50
N PHE A 149 2.15 -15.98 6.27
CA PHE A 149 0.98 -16.01 5.42
C PHE A 149 -0.27 -15.75 6.28
N MET A 150 -0.91 -14.60 6.10
CA MET A 150 -2.22 -14.33 6.69
C MET A 150 -3.30 -15.01 5.87
N THR A 151 -4.08 -15.87 6.51
CA THR A 151 -5.28 -16.51 5.92
C THR A 151 -6.39 -16.58 6.96
N THR A 152 -7.57 -17.07 6.61
CA THR A 152 -8.63 -17.30 7.62
C THR A 152 -8.29 -18.53 8.45
N ALA A 153 -8.77 -18.58 9.70
CA ALA A 153 -8.57 -19.74 10.59
C ALA A 153 -9.09 -21.06 9.98
N GLU A 154 -10.07 -20.98 9.06
CA GLU A 154 -10.58 -22.13 8.33
C GLU A 154 -9.55 -22.72 7.34
N PHE A 155 -8.76 -21.88 6.66
CA PHE A 155 -7.82 -22.31 5.62
C PHE A 155 -6.39 -22.49 6.12
N ALA A 156 -6.05 -21.98 7.30
CA ALA A 156 -4.73 -22.12 7.89
C ALA A 156 -4.23 -23.58 7.96
N PRO A 157 -5.05 -24.58 8.38
CA PRO A 157 -4.58 -25.97 8.46
C PRO A 157 -4.17 -26.57 7.11
N ALA A 158 -4.78 -26.12 6.01
CA ALA A 158 -4.41 -26.57 4.67
C ALA A 158 -3.03 -26.04 4.27
N LEU A 159 -2.73 -24.78 4.57
CA LEU A 159 -1.43 -24.16 4.28
C LEU A 159 -0.33 -24.67 5.20
N GLU A 160 -0.61 -24.92 6.48
CA GLU A 160 0.36 -25.42 7.47
C GLU A 160 0.93 -26.81 7.11
N LYS A 161 0.16 -27.63 6.38
CA LYS A 161 0.61 -28.95 5.89
C LYS A 161 1.55 -28.86 4.69
N VAL A 162 1.60 -27.71 4.02
CA VAL A 162 2.40 -27.52 2.82
C VAL A 162 3.86 -27.29 3.20
N PRO A 163 4.82 -28.08 2.69
CA PRO A 163 6.24 -27.89 3.01
C PRO A 163 6.78 -26.52 2.60
N ASN A 164 6.33 -26.02 1.44
CA ASN A 164 6.67 -24.70 0.92
C ASN A 164 5.46 -24.11 0.19
N ILE A 165 4.86 -23.08 0.78
CA ILE A 165 3.63 -22.46 0.26
C ILE A 165 3.89 -21.78 -1.09
N TYR A 166 5.05 -21.16 -1.31
CA TYR A 166 5.35 -20.48 -2.57
C TYR A 166 5.38 -21.45 -3.76
N THR A 167 6.06 -22.60 -3.63
CA THR A 167 6.06 -23.60 -4.72
C THR A 167 4.67 -24.23 -4.90
N ALA A 168 3.92 -24.44 -3.81
CA ALA A 168 2.56 -24.96 -3.89
C ALA A 168 1.60 -24.01 -4.59
N LEU A 169 1.75 -22.69 -4.42
CA LEU A 169 0.97 -21.69 -5.15
C LEU A 169 1.17 -21.81 -6.67
N ALA A 170 2.37 -22.19 -7.13
CA ALA A 170 2.60 -22.40 -8.57
C ALA A 170 1.94 -23.67 -9.11
N GLU A 171 1.76 -24.69 -8.27
CA GLU A 171 1.27 -26.02 -8.66
C GLU A 171 -0.25 -26.16 -8.50
N TYR A 172 -0.84 -25.50 -7.51
CA TYR A 172 -2.22 -25.71 -7.11
C TYR A 172 -3.08 -24.46 -7.28
N ASN A 173 -4.32 -24.67 -7.72
CA ASN A 173 -5.28 -23.59 -7.98
C ASN A 173 -6.34 -23.47 -6.88
N ASN A 174 -6.55 -24.51 -6.07
CA ASN A 174 -7.58 -24.54 -5.05
C ASN A 174 -7.14 -25.27 -3.78
N TYR A 175 -7.78 -24.94 -2.65
CA TYR A 175 -7.44 -25.52 -1.35
C TYR A 175 -7.66 -27.02 -1.26
N GLN A 176 -8.61 -27.59 -2.01
CA GLN A 176 -8.85 -29.04 -1.99
C GLN A 176 -7.67 -29.83 -2.60
N GLN A 177 -6.88 -29.20 -3.47
CA GLN A 177 -5.64 -29.77 -3.98
C GLN A 177 -4.50 -29.70 -2.96
N LEU A 178 -4.50 -28.71 -2.06
CA LEU A 178 -3.55 -28.61 -0.95
C LEU A 178 -3.89 -29.59 0.17
N ASP A 179 -5.19 -29.72 0.47
CA ASP A 179 -5.73 -30.66 1.45
C ASP A 179 -7.08 -31.18 0.96
N SER A 180 -7.18 -32.49 0.71
CA SER A 180 -8.41 -33.14 0.24
C SER A 180 -9.66 -32.89 1.10
N GLN A 181 -9.46 -32.51 2.38
CA GLN A 181 -10.54 -32.20 3.33
C GLN A 181 -10.95 -30.72 3.33
N ALA A 182 -10.19 -29.85 2.67
CA ALA A 182 -10.50 -28.42 2.58
C ALA A 182 -11.63 -28.14 1.57
N LYS A 183 -12.27 -26.98 1.70
CA LYS A 183 -13.30 -26.55 0.74
C LYS A 183 -12.69 -26.36 -0.65
N PRO A 184 -13.45 -26.61 -1.73
CA PRO A 184 -12.99 -26.45 -3.12
C PRO A 184 -13.02 -24.96 -3.54
N LEU A 185 -12.28 -24.12 -2.81
CA LEU A 185 -12.15 -22.69 -3.12
C LEU A 185 -10.84 -22.39 -3.85
N PRO A 186 -10.86 -21.51 -4.86
CA PRO A 186 -9.64 -21.04 -5.49
C PRO A 186 -8.71 -20.32 -4.50
N ILE A 187 -7.41 -20.40 -4.72
CA ILE A 187 -6.41 -19.69 -3.93
C ILE A 187 -6.20 -18.30 -4.54
N TYR A 188 -6.50 -17.26 -3.76
CA TYR A 188 -6.33 -15.87 -4.15
C TYR A 188 -5.21 -15.28 -3.30
N PHE A 189 -4.01 -15.26 -3.88
CA PHE A 189 -2.81 -14.79 -3.23
C PHE A 189 -2.60 -13.30 -3.48
N VAL A 190 -2.20 -12.57 -2.43
CA VAL A 190 -1.78 -11.16 -2.52
C VAL A 190 -0.45 -10.94 -1.84
N GLN A 191 0.30 -9.99 -2.38
CA GLN A 191 1.54 -9.48 -1.81
C GLN A 191 1.66 -8.00 -2.15
N THR A 192 2.58 -7.29 -1.52
CA THR A 192 2.91 -5.94 -1.96
C THR A 192 3.89 -5.95 -3.13
N ALA A 193 4.00 -4.82 -3.83
CA ALA A 193 5.01 -4.66 -4.86
C ALA A 193 6.42 -4.59 -4.24
N PRO A 194 7.37 -5.41 -4.71
CA PRO A 194 8.72 -5.49 -4.14
C PRO A 194 9.55 -4.22 -4.36
N THR A 195 9.13 -3.34 -5.27
CA THR A 195 9.77 -2.05 -5.53
C THR A 195 9.29 -0.94 -4.58
N ARG A 196 8.17 -1.13 -3.88
CA ARG A 196 7.56 -0.11 -3.00
C ARG A 196 7.56 -0.52 -1.53
N SER A 197 7.41 -1.81 -1.22
CA SER A 197 7.18 -2.30 0.13
C SER A 197 8.07 -3.48 0.52
N ASN A 198 8.49 -3.51 1.79
CA ASN A 198 9.44 -4.49 2.31
C ASN A 198 8.87 -5.90 2.34
N SER A 199 7.60 -6.07 2.73
CA SER A 199 6.95 -7.38 2.69
C SER A 199 6.98 -7.96 1.28
N GLY A 200 6.81 -7.15 0.24
CA GLY A 200 6.85 -7.55 -1.16
C GLY A 200 8.25 -7.96 -1.59
N LEU A 201 9.26 -7.20 -1.17
CA LEU A 201 10.66 -7.50 -1.45
C LEU A 201 11.10 -8.81 -0.77
N GLN A 202 10.82 -8.95 0.52
CA GLN A 202 11.08 -10.17 1.27
C GLN A 202 10.33 -11.36 0.69
N THR A 203 9.09 -11.16 0.24
CA THR A 203 8.29 -12.19 -0.45
C THR A 203 8.95 -12.61 -1.77
N LEU A 204 9.40 -11.67 -2.60
CA LEU A 204 10.09 -11.97 -3.85
C LEU A 204 11.38 -12.76 -3.60
N VAL A 205 12.18 -12.33 -2.63
CA VAL A 205 13.42 -13.01 -2.25
C VAL A 205 13.12 -14.41 -1.71
N ALA A 206 12.09 -14.56 -0.88
CA ALA A 206 11.65 -15.85 -0.36
C ALA A 206 11.11 -16.77 -1.46
N GLN A 207 10.48 -16.23 -2.51
CA GLN A 207 10.07 -17.01 -3.69
C GLN A 207 11.29 -17.56 -4.43
N PHE A 208 12.30 -16.73 -4.71
CA PHE A 208 13.55 -17.21 -5.32
C PHE A 208 14.25 -18.27 -4.47
N ALA A 209 14.36 -18.04 -3.16
CA ALA A 209 14.92 -19.01 -2.22
C ALA A 209 14.17 -20.34 -2.26
N SER A 210 12.83 -20.27 -2.29
CA SER A 210 11.94 -21.44 -2.32
C SER A 210 12.08 -22.27 -3.59
N VAL A 211 12.12 -21.63 -4.76
CA VAL A 211 12.21 -22.34 -6.05
C VAL A 211 13.62 -22.84 -6.36
N ALA A 212 14.63 -22.20 -5.75
CA ALA A 212 16.03 -22.57 -5.87
C ALA A 212 16.47 -23.63 -4.85
N ASP A 213 15.69 -23.82 -3.78
CA ASP A 213 16.06 -24.60 -2.59
C ASP A 213 17.42 -24.16 -2.02
N LYS A 214 17.58 -22.84 -1.86
CA LYS A 214 18.78 -22.20 -1.33
C LYS A 214 18.39 -21.13 -0.34
N PRO A 215 19.15 -20.95 0.76
CA PRO A 215 18.92 -19.82 1.63
C PRO A 215 19.25 -18.50 0.88
N PRO A 216 18.57 -17.38 1.18
CA PRO A 216 18.70 -16.19 0.35
C PRO A 216 20.13 -15.63 0.24
N GLN A 217 20.92 -15.70 1.30
CA GLN A 217 22.32 -15.23 1.27
C GLN A 217 23.22 -15.97 0.27
N ASP A 218 22.83 -17.17 -0.16
CA ASP A 218 23.59 -17.98 -1.13
C ASP A 218 23.03 -17.87 -2.56
N LEU A 219 21.99 -17.04 -2.77
CA LEU A 219 21.45 -16.79 -4.10
C LEU A 219 22.39 -15.92 -4.93
N THR A 220 22.49 -16.25 -6.21
CA THR A 220 23.32 -15.55 -7.18
C THR A 220 22.48 -14.91 -8.28
N ILE A 221 23.07 -14.01 -9.07
CA ILE A 221 22.42 -13.43 -10.26
C ILE A 221 22.04 -14.54 -11.27
N ASP A 222 22.86 -15.59 -11.38
CA ASP A 222 22.56 -16.73 -12.26
C ASP A 222 21.32 -17.52 -11.78
N ASP A 223 21.12 -17.64 -10.47
CA ASP A 223 19.91 -18.26 -9.90
C ASP A 223 18.66 -17.45 -10.28
N VAL A 224 18.73 -16.11 -10.27
CA VAL A 224 17.60 -15.25 -10.70
C VAL A 224 17.18 -15.62 -12.12
N LYS A 225 18.14 -15.72 -13.04
CA LYS A 225 17.86 -16.04 -14.45
C LYS A 225 17.41 -17.49 -14.63
N LYS A 226 17.98 -18.42 -13.87
CA LYS A 226 17.65 -19.85 -13.92
C LYS A 226 16.24 -20.15 -13.43
N TYR A 227 15.75 -19.43 -12.42
CA TYR A 227 14.47 -19.72 -11.76
C TYR A 227 13.36 -18.72 -12.04
N GLN A 228 13.59 -17.70 -12.89
CA GLN A 228 12.61 -16.68 -13.24
C GLN A 228 11.24 -17.23 -13.71
N ASP A 229 11.21 -18.37 -14.42
CA ASP A 229 9.96 -18.97 -14.90
C ASP A 229 9.12 -19.55 -13.76
N LYS A 230 9.78 -20.15 -12.76
CA LYS A 230 9.10 -20.67 -11.57
C LYS A 230 8.57 -19.52 -10.71
N VAL A 231 9.35 -18.44 -10.55
CA VAL A 231 8.88 -17.23 -9.86
C VAL A 231 7.72 -16.59 -10.60
N LYS A 232 7.79 -16.49 -11.94
CA LYS A 232 6.69 -16.00 -12.78
C LYS A 232 5.41 -16.82 -12.58
N ALA A 233 5.49 -18.14 -12.51
CA ALA A 233 4.32 -19.00 -12.25
C ALA A 233 3.67 -18.70 -10.88
N ILE A 234 4.46 -18.35 -9.86
CA ILE A 234 3.93 -17.89 -8.56
C ILE A 234 3.28 -16.51 -8.70
N GLN A 235 3.94 -15.58 -9.40
CA GLN A 235 3.44 -14.22 -9.62
C GLN A 235 2.12 -14.21 -10.40
N GLU A 236 1.87 -15.17 -11.29
CA GLU A 236 0.59 -15.34 -11.98
C GLU A 236 -0.59 -15.60 -11.03
N LYS A 237 -0.34 -16.08 -9.80
CA LYS A 237 -1.37 -16.22 -8.74
C LYS A 237 -1.70 -14.94 -8.00
N VAL A 238 -0.87 -13.91 -8.14
CA VAL A 238 -1.12 -12.64 -7.48
C VAL A 238 -2.39 -12.01 -8.07
N THR A 239 -3.38 -11.73 -7.23
CA THR A 239 -4.61 -11.07 -7.66
C THR A 239 -4.45 -9.55 -7.66
N ARG A 240 -3.61 -9.03 -6.75
CA ARG A 240 -3.22 -7.61 -6.64
C ARG A 240 -1.86 -7.44 -5.99
N TYR A 241 -1.14 -6.42 -6.43
CA TYR A 241 0.01 -5.90 -5.70
C TYR A 241 -0.43 -4.74 -4.81
N GLY A 242 -0.07 -4.75 -3.54
CA GLY A 242 -0.27 -3.59 -2.65
C GLY A 242 0.91 -2.62 -2.64
N VAL A 243 0.66 -1.32 -2.46
CA VAL A 243 1.74 -0.32 -2.26
C VAL A 243 2.32 -0.32 -0.84
N SER A 244 1.56 -0.78 0.16
CA SER A 244 2.02 -0.97 1.54
C SER A 244 1.44 -2.23 2.16
N THR A 245 2.16 -2.87 3.09
CA THR A 245 1.68 -4.11 3.73
C THR A 245 0.44 -3.84 4.57
N SER A 246 0.44 -2.71 5.28
CA SER A 246 -0.67 -2.29 6.12
C SER A 246 -1.95 -2.10 5.33
N SER A 247 -1.91 -1.37 4.21
CA SER A 247 -3.08 -1.17 3.37
C SER A 247 -3.55 -2.48 2.74
N LEU A 248 -2.62 -3.33 2.28
CA LEU A 248 -2.95 -4.65 1.72
C LEU A 248 -3.70 -5.51 2.74
N ALA A 249 -3.18 -5.64 3.97
CA ALA A 249 -3.81 -6.43 5.03
C ALA A 249 -5.20 -5.89 5.40
N ASN A 250 -5.36 -4.57 5.51
CA ASN A 250 -6.67 -3.95 5.77
C ASN A 250 -7.65 -4.26 4.63
N SER A 251 -7.21 -4.15 3.37
CA SER A 251 -8.06 -4.51 2.22
C SER A 251 -8.46 -5.99 2.20
N MET A 252 -7.62 -6.91 2.70
CA MET A 252 -8.00 -8.31 2.88
C MET A 252 -9.15 -8.47 3.88
N VAL A 253 -9.12 -7.71 4.98
CA VAL A 253 -10.16 -7.74 6.03
C VAL A 253 -11.45 -7.10 5.54
N GLU A 254 -11.34 -5.95 4.88
CA GLU A 254 -12.48 -5.16 4.38
C GLU A 254 -13.23 -5.87 3.24
N ASN A 255 -12.52 -6.49 2.30
CA ASN A 255 -13.11 -7.08 1.10
C ASN A 255 -13.36 -8.59 1.21
N GLY A 256 -12.78 -9.26 2.21
CA GLY A 256 -13.05 -10.68 2.51
C GLY A 256 -12.43 -11.70 1.54
N LEU A 257 -12.82 -12.96 1.70
CA LEU A 257 -12.11 -14.13 1.14
C LEU A 257 -12.03 -14.21 -0.40
N PHE A 258 -12.97 -13.56 -1.11
CA PHE A 258 -13.01 -13.58 -2.57
C PHE A 258 -12.05 -12.55 -3.18
N TRP A 259 -11.74 -11.50 -2.42
CA TRP A 259 -10.69 -10.54 -2.77
C TRP A 259 -9.31 -11.17 -2.65
N ALA A 260 -9.00 -11.70 -1.48
CA ALA A 260 -7.83 -12.52 -1.21
C ALA A 260 -8.10 -13.46 -0.04
N ASN A 261 -7.52 -14.65 -0.09
CA ASN A 261 -7.60 -15.61 1.01
C ASN A 261 -6.21 -16.05 1.53
N VAL A 262 -5.13 -15.63 0.87
CA VAL A 262 -3.76 -15.75 1.39
C VAL A 262 -3.02 -14.44 1.12
N GLY A 263 -2.41 -13.85 2.14
CA GLY A 263 -1.58 -12.66 2.01
C GLY A 263 -0.21 -12.86 2.61
N SER A 264 0.85 -12.47 1.90
CA SER A 264 2.20 -12.41 2.47
C SER A 264 2.38 -11.08 3.22
N VAL A 265 2.31 -11.12 4.56
CA VAL A 265 2.25 -9.93 5.43
C VAL A 265 3.05 -10.14 6.72
N TYR A 266 3.10 -9.13 7.58
CA TYR A 266 3.71 -9.25 8.91
C TYR A 266 2.75 -9.85 9.94
N GLU A 267 3.30 -10.53 10.95
CA GLU A 267 2.55 -11.07 12.09
C GLU A 267 1.73 -10.00 12.84
N SER A 268 2.31 -8.82 13.04
CA SER A 268 1.66 -7.63 13.61
C SER A 268 0.33 -7.30 12.93
N LEU A 269 0.23 -7.53 11.62
CA LEU A 269 -0.97 -7.24 10.84
C LEU A 269 -2.05 -8.31 10.99
N VAL A 270 -1.68 -9.55 11.34
CA VAL A 270 -2.65 -10.59 11.74
C VAL A 270 -3.27 -10.24 13.09
N ILE A 271 -2.45 -9.78 14.04
CA ILE A 271 -2.95 -9.28 15.33
C ILE A 271 -3.89 -8.10 15.11
N ARG A 272 -3.50 -7.14 14.25
CA ARG A 272 -4.34 -5.98 13.93
C ARG A 272 -5.66 -6.37 13.28
N ALA A 273 -5.64 -7.28 12.31
CA ALA A 273 -6.84 -7.79 11.65
C ALA A 273 -7.85 -8.38 12.66
N ASN A 274 -7.35 -9.12 13.66
CA ASN A 274 -8.18 -9.69 14.73
C ASN A 274 -8.49 -8.71 15.88
N SER A 275 -7.85 -7.53 15.92
CA SER A 275 -8.10 -6.50 16.95
C SER A 275 -9.18 -5.48 16.54
N GLN A 276 -9.46 -5.34 15.24
CA GLN A 276 -10.40 -4.35 14.69
C GLN A 276 -11.84 -4.89 14.53
N GLY A 277 -12.15 -6.05 15.13
CA GLY A 277 -13.38 -6.81 14.87
C GLY A 277 -14.36 -6.92 16.04
N ASP A 278 -15.63 -7.11 15.69
CA ASP A 278 -16.67 -7.69 16.55
C ASP A 278 -16.45 -9.22 16.59
N GLU A 279 -16.75 -9.91 17.70
CA GLU A 279 -16.44 -11.34 17.89
C GLU A 279 -17.06 -12.26 16.81
N ASN A 280 -18.07 -11.77 16.08
CA ASN A 280 -18.75 -12.46 14.99
C ASN A 280 -18.11 -12.30 13.60
N LYS A 281 -16.98 -11.60 13.45
CA LYS A 281 -16.27 -11.43 12.16
C LYS A 281 -15.30 -12.57 11.86
N THR A 282 -14.92 -12.69 10.57
CA THR A 282 -13.90 -13.63 10.07
C THR A 282 -12.62 -13.52 10.89
N LYS A 283 -12.19 -14.63 11.47
CA LYS A 283 -10.93 -14.73 12.21
C LYS A 283 -9.78 -15.08 11.28
N TYR A 284 -8.69 -14.32 11.37
CA TYR A 284 -7.46 -14.56 10.62
C TYR A 284 -6.43 -15.30 11.46
N GLN A 285 -5.53 -16.02 10.81
CA GLN A 285 -4.44 -16.78 11.42
C GLN A 285 -3.16 -16.59 10.62
N ALA A 286 -2.05 -16.47 11.33
CA ALA A 286 -0.70 -16.45 10.80
C ALA A 286 -0.23 -17.89 10.57
N VAL A 287 0.09 -18.21 9.33
CA VAL A 287 0.78 -19.45 8.97
C VAL A 287 2.27 -19.13 8.83
N TYR A 288 3.07 -19.69 9.73
CA TYR A 288 4.51 -19.47 9.77
C TYR A 288 5.22 -20.44 8.82
N PRO A 289 5.95 -19.95 7.81
CA PRO A 289 6.78 -20.81 6.97
C PRO A 289 7.90 -21.46 7.80
N LYS A 290 8.43 -22.59 7.33
CA LYS A 290 9.62 -23.22 7.95
C LYS A 290 10.82 -22.29 8.01
N ALA A 291 10.97 -21.44 6.99
CA ALA A 291 12.01 -20.42 6.92
C ALA A 291 11.42 -19.14 6.30
N THR A 292 11.67 -17.99 6.95
CA THR A 292 11.09 -16.68 6.58
C THR A 292 11.96 -15.54 7.13
N PHE A 293 11.68 -14.30 6.73
CA PHE A 293 12.34 -13.14 7.34
C PHE A 293 11.65 -12.76 8.66
N SER A 294 12.44 -12.51 9.71
CA SER A 294 11.93 -11.92 10.96
C SER A 294 11.50 -10.45 10.83
N SER A 295 11.86 -9.80 9.72
CA SER A 295 11.66 -8.36 9.47
C SER A 295 12.14 -7.49 10.62
N ASN A 296 13.45 -7.56 10.85
CA ASN A 296 14.15 -6.74 11.82
C ASN A 296 14.08 -5.27 11.40
N ILE A 297 13.43 -4.43 12.21
CA ILE A 297 13.33 -3.00 11.97
C ILE A 297 14.38 -2.29 12.81
N ARG A 298 15.35 -1.66 12.15
CA ARG A 298 16.52 -1.04 12.78
C ARG A 298 16.49 0.48 12.66
N GLY A 299 17.00 1.16 13.67
CA GLY A 299 17.21 2.59 13.66
C GLY A 299 18.53 2.93 12.97
N ILE A 300 18.46 3.58 11.81
CA ILE A 300 19.62 4.00 11.01
C ILE A 300 19.86 5.48 11.31
N LEU A 301 20.97 5.79 11.97
CA LEU A 301 21.49 7.14 12.13
C LEU A 301 22.58 7.37 11.07
N PRO A 302 22.32 8.16 10.00
CA PRO A 302 23.31 8.40 8.97
C PRO A 302 24.54 9.13 9.51
N ASN A 303 25.74 8.69 9.12
CA ASN A 303 26.98 9.43 9.33
C ASN A 303 27.26 10.37 8.16
N ALA A 304 26.24 11.14 7.78
CA ALA A 304 26.26 11.93 6.57
C ALA A 304 26.36 13.43 6.86
N SER A 305 26.82 14.20 5.87
CA SER A 305 26.94 15.65 5.99
C SER A 305 25.61 16.38 6.18
N TRP A 306 24.49 15.73 5.85
CA TRP A 306 23.14 16.28 6.01
C TRP A 306 22.55 16.09 7.41
N VAL A 307 23.24 15.39 8.32
CA VAL A 307 22.82 15.28 9.72
C VAL A 307 23.81 16.08 10.55
N SER A 308 23.35 17.19 11.11
CA SER A 308 24.17 18.04 11.99
C SER A 308 24.52 17.32 13.31
N GLU A 309 25.53 17.80 14.02
CA GLU A 309 25.92 17.20 15.32
C GLU A 309 24.80 17.30 16.36
N GLU A 310 24.00 18.38 16.32
CA GLU A 310 22.84 18.54 17.21
C GLU A 310 21.72 17.55 16.86
N GLU A 311 21.49 17.30 15.58
CA GLU A 311 20.57 16.25 15.12
C GLU A 311 21.08 14.86 15.47
N LYS A 312 22.39 14.56 15.33
CA LYS A 312 22.96 13.27 15.72
C LYS A 312 22.75 13.00 17.20
N GLU A 313 22.99 13.99 18.06
CA GLU A 313 22.74 13.86 19.50
C GLU A 313 21.25 13.63 19.79
N GLY A 314 20.36 14.43 19.18
CA GLY A 314 18.91 14.27 19.35
C GLY A 314 18.41 12.92 18.85
N ALA A 315 18.90 12.47 17.70
CA ALA A 315 18.62 11.17 17.09
C ALA A 315 19.06 10.01 17.98
N GLN A 316 20.27 10.08 18.55
CA GLN A 316 20.76 9.07 19.49
C GLN A 316 19.85 8.97 20.72
N LYS A 317 19.42 10.11 21.29
CA LYS A 317 18.46 10.15 22.41
C LYS A 317 17.09 9.58 22.03
N VAL A 318 16.63 9.79 20.79
CA VAL A 318 15.40 9.17 20.26
C VAL A 318 15.53 7.64 20.23
N LEU A 319 16.64 7.11 19.70
CA LEU A 319 16.89 5.67 19.64
C LEU A 319 16.95 5.06 21.05
N GLU A 320 17.65 5.71 21.99
CA GLU A 320 17.69 5.30 23.39
C GLU A 320 16.29 5.28 24.02
N PHE A 321 15.46 6.28 23.74
CA PHE A 321 14.09 6.35 24.25
C PHE A 321 13.21 5.21 23.70
N MET A 322 13.36 4.86 22.42
CA MET A 322 12.65 3.73 21.81
C MET A 322 13.02 2.37 22.41
N LEU A 323 14.23 2.25 22.96
CA LEU A 323 14.74 1.02 23.57
C LEU A 323 14.46 0.94 25.09
N THR A 324 13.80 1.94 25.67
CA THR A 324 13.35 1.87 27.07
C THR A 324 12.31 0.77 27.26
N LYS A 325 12.23 0.22 28.47
CA LYS A 325 11.24 -0.80 28.83
C LYS A 325 9.80 -0.37 28.50
N GLU A 326 9.44 0.88 28.79
CA GLU A 326 8.09 1.40 28.51
C GLU A 326 7.80 1.43 27.01
N SER A 327 8.72 1.96 26.21
CA SER A 327 8.61 1.97 24.74
C SER A 327 8.52 0.56 24.16
N GLN A 328 9.31 -0.39 24.67
CA GLN A 328 9.28 -1.77 24.21
C GLN A 328 7.97 -2.49 24.59
N ILE A 329 7.37 -2.18 25.74
CA ILE A 329 6.03 -2.66 26.10
C ILE A 329 4.98 -2.10 25.13
N LEU A 330 5.04 -0.80 24.82
CA LEU A 330 4.16 -0.18 23.84
C LEU A 330 4.27 -0.85 22.46
N ALA A 331 5.47 -1.21 22.02
CA ALA A 331 5.64 -1.98 20.78
C ALA A 331 4.84 -3.29 20.80
N THR A 332 4.84 -4.00 21.93
CA THR A 332 4.08 -5.25 22.08
C THR A 332 2.55 -5.05 22.05
N GLU A 333 2.04 -3.92 22.55
CA GLU A 333 0.62 -3.59 22.50
C GLU A 333 0.12 -3.35 21.06
N LEU A 334 1.04 -2.92 20.20
CA LEU A 334 0.85 -2.73 18.75
C LEU A 334 1.09 -4.02 17.94
N GLY A 335 1.40 -5.14 18.59
CA GLY A 335 1.65 -6.42 17.93
C GLY A 335 3.06 -6.56 17.32
N LEU A 336 3.99 -5.67 17.68
CA LEU A 336 5.40 -5.78 17.30
C LEU A 336 6.18 -6.53 18.38
N ARG A 337 7.14 -7.37 17.98
CA ARG A 337 8.00 -8.06 18.95
C ARG A 337 9.10 -7.13 19.45
N PRO A 338 9.38 -7.11 20.77
CA PRO A 338 10.37 -6.21 21.34
C PRO A 338 11.78 -6.65 20.96
N ALA A 339 12.66 -5.68 20.69
CA ALA A 339 14.07 -5.93 20.44
C ALA A 339 14.86 -6.30 21.70
N ILE A 340 14.36 -5.88 22.87
CA ILE A 340 15.04 -6.08 24.15
C ILE A 340 14.63 -7.42 24.76
N ALA A 341 15.62 -8.28 24.97
CA ALA A 341 15.43 -9.57 25.64
C ALA A 341 14.86 -9.39 27.06
N GLY A 342 13.92 -10.25 27.44
CA GLY A 342 13.29 -10.24 28.77
C GLY A 342 12.07 -9.32 28.89
N ILE A 343 11.73 -8.54 27.86
CA ILE A 343 10.42 -7.88 27.78
C ILE A 343 9.38 -8.94 27.38
N PRO A 344 8.32 -9.17 28.18
CA PRO A 344 7.28 -10.12 27.83
C PRO A 344 6.49 -9.62 26.62
N LEU A 345 5.98 -10.55 25.82
CA LEU A 345 5.02 -10.23 24.77
C LEU A 345 3.71 -9.72 25.40
N GLY A 346 3.04 -8.81 24.71
CA GLY A 346 1.74 -8.29 25.12
C GLY A 346 0.65 -9.34 25.02
N ASP A 347 -0.51 -9.07 25.64
CA ASP A 347 -1.61 -10.03 25.76
C ASP A 347 -2.17 -10.50 24.41
N LYS A 348 -1.90 -9.77 23.33
CA LYS A 348 -2.35 -10.11 21.97
C LYS A 348 -1.54 -11.20 21.28
N PHE A 349 -0.41 -11.63 21.84
CA PHE A 349 0.41 -12.70 21.24
C PHE A 349 -0.12 -14.10 21.59
N ASN A 350 -1.29 -14.45 21.09
CA ASN A 350 -1.90 -15.75 21.32
C ASN A 350 -2.86 -16.19 20.19
N THR A 351 -3.38 -17.41 20.27
CA THR A 351 -4.24 -18.02 19.26
C THR A 351 -5.61 -17.33 19.11
N GLN A 352 -6.07 -16.56 20.10
CA GLN A 352 -7.26 -15.70 19.98
C GLN A 352 -7.05 -14.61 18.92
N PHE A 353 -5.84 -14.05 18.84
CA PHE A 353 -5.44 -13.06 17.84
C PHE A 353 -4.74 -13.69 16.63
N GLY A 354 -4.82 -15.02 16.49
CA GLY A 354 -4.37 -15.74 15.30
C GLY A 354 -2.85 -15.94 15.20
N VAL A 355 -2.10 -15.76 16.29
CA VAL A 355 -0.63 -15.84 16.27
C VAL A 355 -0.09 -16.82 17.30
N ASN A 356 1.11 -17.35 17.04
CA ASN A 356 1.84 -18.17 17.99
C ASN A 356 2.85 -17.28 18.75
N PRO A 357 2.82 -17.19 20.10
CA PRO A 357 3.82 -16.42 20.85
C PRO A 357 5.24 -16.94 20.67
N ASN A 358 5.39 -18.25 20.44
CA ASN A 358 6.69 -18.93 20.27
C ASN A 358 6.72 -19.70 18.95
N PRO A 359 6.71 -18.99 17.80
CA PRO A 359 6.77 -19.64 16.50
C PRO A 359 8.17 -20.24 16.28
N ASN A 360 8.24 -21.35 15.55
CA ASN A 360 9.50 -21.99 15.18
C ASN A 360 9.70 -21.84 13.67
N TYR A 361 10.67 -21.01 13.28
CA TYR A 361 11.08 -20.82 11.89
C TYR A 361 12.56 -20.47 11.82
N GLU A 362 13.22 -20.84 10.73
CA GLU A 362 14.55 -20.38 10.40
C GLU A 362 14.49 -18.94 9.87
N SER A 363 15.20 -18.01 10.52
CA SER A 363 15.26 -16.63 10.06
C SER A 363 16.22 -16.49 8.88
N TYR A 364 15.71 -16.07 7.73
CA TYR A 364 16.53 -15.76 6.57
C TYR A 364 17.48 -14.58 6.81
N ARG A 365 18.60 -14.60 6.10
CA ARG A 365 19.55 -13.47 6.00
C ARG A 365 19.43 -12.82 4.62
N PRO A 366 19.69 -11.52 4.49
CA PRO A 366 19.62 -10.85 3.18
C PRO A 366 20.60 -11.45 2.15
N PRO A 367 20.21 -11.56 0.88
CA PRO A 367 21.15 -11.71 -0.25
C PRO A 367 22.04 -10.48 -0.44
N GLU A 368 23.07 -10.63 -1.25
CA GLU A 368 23.91 -9.50 -1.72
C GLU A 368 23.06 -8.44 -2.46
N PRO A 369 23.36 -7.14 -2.32
CA PRO A 369 22.56 -6.07 -2.91
C PRO A 369 22.37 -6.16 -4.43
N GLU A 370 23.40 -6.60 -5.17
CA GLU A 370 23.36 -6.80 -6.62
C GLU A 370 22.36 -7.89 -7.02
N VAL A 371 22.24 -8.94 -6.20
CA VAL A 371 21.32 -10.04 -6.43
C VAL A 371 19.88 -9.55 -6.25
N VAL A 372 19.64 -8.69 -5.26
CA VAL A 372 18.33 -8.04 -5.06
C VAL A 372 17.99 -7.10 -6.22
N GLU A 373 18.93 -6.28 -6.70
CA GLU A 373 18.71 -5.44 -7.89
C GLU A 373 18.33 -6.30 -9.11
N ALA A 374 19.01 -7.44 -9.30
CA ALA A 374 18.68 -8.39 -10.37
C ALA A 374 17.28 -9.00 -10.20
N MET A 375 16.87 -9.34 -8.98
CA MET A 375 15.52 -9.85 -8.68
C MET A 375 14.45 -8.79 -8.94
N LEU A 376 14.65 -7.55 -8.49
CA LEU A 376 13.73 -6.43 -8.71
C LEU A 376 13.55 -6.14 -10.20
N LYS A 377 14.66 -6.08 -10.94
CA LYS A 377 14.64 -5.91 -12.39
C LYS A 377 13.94 -7.08 -13.09
N ASN A 378 14.22 -8.33 -12.67
CA ASN A 378 13.53 -9.50 -13.20
C ASN A 378 12.03 -9.45 -12.93
N TRP A 379 11.62 -9.04 -11.74
CA TRP A 379 10.20 -8.88 -11.42
C TRP A 379 9.55 -7.84 -12.32
N GLN A 380 10.10 -6.63 -12.44
CA GLN A 380 9.53 -5.57 -13.29
C GLN A 380 9.46 -5.97 -14.77
N ASP A 381 10.52 -6.56 -15.31
CA ASP A 381 10.63 -6.81 -16.76
C ASP A 381 10.01 -8.14 -17.19
N TYR A 382 9.92 -9.12 -16.29
CA TYR A 382 9.61 -10.51 -16.62
C TYR A 382 8.49 -11.12 -15.78
N ALA A 383 8.63 -11.12 -14.45
CA ALA A 383 7.79 -11.95 -13.58
C ALA A 383 6.49 -11.26 -13.11
N LYS A 384 6.42 -9.93 -13.03
CA LYS A 384 5.20 -9.18 -12.64
C LYS A 384 4.06 -9.62 -13.54
N LYS A 385 2.92 -9.97 -12.92
CA LYS A 385 1.69 -10.30 -13.64
C LYS A 385 1.25 -9.07 -14.46
N PRO A 386 0.94 -9.22 -15.76
CA PRO A 386 0.52 -8.08 -16.57
C PRO A 386 -0.88 -7.61 -16.18
N SER A 387 -1.21 -6.36 -16.53
CA SER A 387 -2.54 -5.79 -16.38
C SER A 387 -3.20 -5.40 -17.70
N GLN A 388 -4.52 -5.41 -17.71
CA GLN A 388 -5.37 -4.83 -18.74
C GLN A 388 -6.32 -3.85 -18.08
N VAL A 389 -6.02 -2.56 -18.22
CA VAL A 389 -6.80 -1.50 -17.59
C VAL A 389 -7.64 -0.77 -18.65
N ALA A 390 -8.96 -0.80 -18.47
CA ALA A 390 -9.87 0.07 -19.20
C ALA A 390 -9.97 1.42 -18.48
N VAL A 391 -9.33 2.44 -19.05
CA VAL A 391 -9.35 3.80 -18.52
C VAL A 391 -10.54 4.53 -19.13
N VAL A 392 -11.57 4.76 -18.33
CA VAL A 392 -12.83 5.38 -18.72
C VAL A 392 -12.79 6.86 -18.33
N VAL A 393 -12.80 7.74 -19.31
CA VAL A 393 -12.51 9.17 -19.11
C VAL A 393 -13.72 9.99 -19.50
N ASP A 394 -14.19 10.76 -18.54
CA ASP A 394 -15.23 11.76 -18.73
C ASP A 394 -14.68 12.92 -19.57
N ILE A 395 -15.39 13.22 -20.66
CA ILE A 395 -15.16 14.38 -21.52
C ILE A 395 -16.41 15.25 -21.62
N SER A 396 -17.28 15.21 -20.61
CA SER A 396 -18.48 16.04 -20.50
C SER A 396 -18.15 17.53 -20.41
N GLY A 397 -19.16 18.38 -20.57
CA GLY A 397 -18.99 19.83 -20.54
C GLY A 397 -18.45 20.37 -19.20
N SER A 398 -18.66 19.67 -18.08
CA SER A 398 -18.14 20.07 -16.75
C SER A 398 -16.61 19.96 -16.68
N MET A 399 -16.03 19.05 -17.44
CA MET A 399 -14.58 18.84 -17.51
C MET A 399 -13.80 20.01 -18.14
N ARG A 400 -14.45 21.09 -18.61
CA ARG A 400 -13.78 22.21 -19.30
C ARG A 400 -12.71 22.88 -18.43
N GLY A 401 -11.72 23.49 -19.10
CA GLY A 401 -10.68 24.27 -18.45
C GLY A 401 -9.65 23.39 -17.73
N GLU A 402 -9.32 23.74 -16.49
CA GLU A 402 -8.25 23.12 -15.72
C GLU A 402 -8.44 21.62 -15.50
N LYS A 403 -9.70 21.14 -15.39
CA LYS A 403 -10.00 19.72 -15.18
C LYS A 403 -9.59 18.86 -16.37
N MET A 404 -9.93 19.27 -17.60
CA MET A 404 -9.49 18.58 -18.82
C MET A 404 -7.97 18.58 -18.92
N THR A 405 -7.33 19.73 -18.66
CA THR A 405 -5.86 19.83 -18.66
C THR A 405 -5.24 18.88 -17.64
N ALA A 406 -5.79 18.80 -16.42
CA ALA A 406 -5.31 17.89 -15.38
C ALA A 406 -5.48 16.42 -15.78
N VAL A 407 -6.63 16.04 -16.35
CA VAL A 407 -6.86 14.69 -16.88
C VAL A 407 -5.89 14.37 -18.02
N GLN A 408 -5.70 15.27 -18.98
CA GLN A 408 -4.76 15.07 -20.08
C GLN A 408 -3.34 14.85 -19.57
N ASN A 409 -2.86 15.68 -18.63
CA ASN A 409 -1.55 15.52 -18.00
C ASN A 409 -1.43 14.18 -17.26
N THR A 410 -2.46 13.81 -16.50
CA THR A 410 -2.53 12.52 -15.79
C THR A 410 -2.39 11.35 -16.77
N LEU A 411 -3.14 11.39 -17.88
CA LEU A 411 -3.12 10.35 -18.90
C LEU A 411 -1.79 10.33 -19.68
N PHE A 412 -1.18 11.50 -19.94
CA PHE A 412 0.15 11.56 -20.55
C PHE A 412 1.19 10.88 -19.67
N ASN A 413 1.21 11.20 -18.37
CA ASN A 413 2.12 10.57 -17.42
C ASN A 413 1.89 9.06 -17.34
N TYR A 414 0.62 8.63 -17.27
CA TYR A 414 0.27 7.22 -17.25
C TYR A 414 0.79 6.49 -18.51
N VAL A 415 0.50 7.02 -19.71
CA VAL A 415 0.92 6.43 -20.99
C VAL A 415 2.44 6.42 -21.14
N ASN A 416 3.13 7.48 -20.71
CA ASN A 416 4.59 7.56 -20.76
C ASN A 416 5.25 6.50 -19.88
N ASN A 417 4.65 6.18 -18.73
CA ASN A 417 5.18 5.21 -17.77
C ASN A 417 4.82 3.75 -18.08
N LEU A 418 3.97 3.48 -19.10
CA LEU A 418 3.63 2.10 -19.47
C LEU A 418 4.88 1.26 -19.80
N GLY A 419 4.97 0.09 -19.17
CA GLY A 419 5.96 -0.93 -19.51
C GLY A 419 5.72 -1.50 -20.92
N ILE A 420 6.76 -2.03 -21.57
CA ILE A 420 6.68 -2.51 -22.97
C ILE A 420 5.63 -3.62 -23.19
N LYS A 421 5.28 -4.37 -22.13
CA LYS A 421 4.29 -5.46 -22.14
C LYS A 421 2.88 -4.99 -21.74
N GLU A 422 2.76 -3.77 -21.23
CA GLU A 422 1.51 -3.25 -20.71
C GLU A 422 0.66 -2.66 -21.85
N GLU A 423 -0.65 -2.72 -21.65
CA GLU A 423 -1.63 -2.18 -22.58
C GLU A 423 -2.82 -1.65 -21.79
N ILE A 424 -3.27 -0.45 -22.17
CA ILE A 424 -4.53 0.10 -21.69
C ILE A 424 -5.52 0.31 -22.81
N VAL A 425 -6.77 0.43 -22.40
CA VAL A 425 -7.90 0.64 -23.28
C VAL A 425 -8.57 1.93 -22.84
N LEU A 426 -8.36 3.00 -23.60
CA LEU A 426 -8.92 4.31 -23.31
C LEU A 426 -10.33 4.39 -23.90
N ILE A 427 -11.32 4.63 -23.05
CA ILE A 427 -12.74 4.77 -23.40
C ILE A 427 -13.16 6.16 -22.95
N THR A 428 -13.58 7.03 -23.87
CA THR A 428 -14.03 8.37 -23.50
C THR A 428 -15.53 8.49 -23.61
N PHE A 429 -16.17 9.26 -22.73
CA PHE A 429 -17.62 9.38 -22.71
C PHE A 429 -18.11 10.80 -22.38
N SER A 430 -19.27 11.13 -22.92
CA SER A 430 -20.11 12.25 -22.49
C SER A 430 -21.59 11.89 -22.65
N ASP A 431 -22.33 12.50 -23.59
CA ASP A 431 -23.67 12.04 -24.02
C ASP A 431 -23.61 10.75 -24.85
N GLU A 432 -22.42 10.42 -25.34
CA GLU A 432 -22.11 9.22 -26.12
C GLU A 432 -20.87 8.55 -25.54
N ILE A 433 -20.77 7.23 -25.72
CA ILE A 433 -19.60 6.46 -25.34
C ILE A 433 -18.80 6.20 -26.61
N ASN A 434 -17.58 6.74 -26.69
CA ASN A 434 -16.73 6.59 -27.86
C ASN A 434 -16.16 5.17 -27.96
N SER A 435 -15.77 4.80 -29.17
CA SER A 435 -15.12 3.51 -29.41
C SER A 435 -13.79 3.39 -28.64
N PRO A 436 -13.50 2.24 -28.01
CA PRO A 436 -12.26 2.02 -27.27
C PRO A 436 -11.00 2.21 -28.11
N VAL A 437 -10.00 2.87 -27.53
CA VAL A 437 -8.68 3.08 -28.13
C VAL A 437 -7.65 2.27 -27.36
N ILE A 438 -7.08 1.26 -28.01
CA ILE A 438 -6.01 0.45 -27.44
C ILE A 438 -4.67 1.20 -27.55
N ILE A 439 -4.02 1.39 -26.41
CA ILE A 439 -2.71 2.03 -26.25
C ILE A 439 -1.74 0.99 -25.68
N LYS A 440 -0.75 0.62 -26.48
CA LYS A 440 0.31 -0.33 -26.09
C LYS A 440 1.52 0.43 -25.55
N GLY A 441 2.26 -0.16 -24.61
CA GLY A 441 3.51 0.41 -24.07
C GLY A 441 4.68 0.49 -25.06
N THR A 442 4.52 0.04 -26.30
CA THR A 442 5.46 0.28 -27.41
C THR A 442 5.58 1.77 -27.74
N PRO A 443 6.72 2.28 -28.26
CA PRO A 443 6.86 3.68 -28.66
C PRO A 443 5.75 4.18 -29.59
N GLU A 444 5.35 3.37 -30.58
CA GLU A 444 4.29 3.70 -31.53
C GLU A 444 2.92 3.76 -30.85
N GLY A 445 2.65 2.79 -29.97
CA GLY A 445 1.44 2.74 -29.15
C GLY A 445 1.31 3.95 -28.21
N LYS A 446 2.40 4.33 -27.53
CA LYS A 446 2.47 5.53 -26.69
C LYS A 446 2.19 6.80 -27.50
N ASN A 447 2.85 6.96 -28.66
CA ASN A 447 2.63 8.11 -29.54
C ASN A 447 1.18 8.22 -30.01
N LYS A 448 0.56 7.10 -30.40
CA LYS A 448 -0.87 7.06 -30.76
C LYS A 448 -1.76 7.48 -29.59
N GLY A 449 -1.47 6.99 -28.38
CA GLY A 449 -2.17 7.36 -27.16
C GLY A 449 -2.09 8.85 -26.87
N ILE A 450 -0.88 9.40 -26.90
CA ILE A 450 -0.61 10.83 -26.67
C ILE A 450 -1.39 11.68 -27.69
N GLN A 451 -1.34 11.35 -28.98
CA GLN A 451 -2.09 12.08 -30.01
C GLN A 451 -3.60 12.06 -29.75
N TYR A 452 -4.16 10.94 -29.31
CA TYR A 452 -5.58 10.85 -28.97
C TYR A 452 -5.90 11.72 -27.74
N ILE A 453 -5.09 11.63 -26.68
CA ILE A 453 -5.27 12.39 -25.44
C ILE A 453 -5.18 13.91 -25.69
N SER A 454 -4.25 14.37 -26.52
CA SER A 454 -4.12 15.80 -26.87
C SER A 454 -5.35 16.38 -27.57
N ASN A 455 -6.17 15.54 -28.20
CA ASN A 455 -7.37 15.96 -28.93
C ASN A 455 -8.66 15.85 -28.09
N LEU A 456 -8.57 15.47 -26.81
CA LEU A 456 -9.74 15.42 -25.95
C LEU A 456 -10.33 16.83 -25.75
N GLN A 457 -11.65 16.92 -25.87
CA GLN A 457 -12.40 18.17 -25.74
C GLN A 457 -13.67 17.94 -24.94
N ALA A 458 -13.89 18.81 -23.96
CA ALA A 458 -15.03 18.76 -23.05
C ALA A 458 -16.33 19.24 -23.73
N LYS A 459 -17.31 18.35 -23.85
CA LYS A 459 -18.60 18.57 -24.51
C LYS A 459 -19.68 17.60 -24.03
N GLY A 460 -20.95 18.01 -24.10
CA GLY A 460 -22.10 17.15 -23.80
C GLY A 460 -22.35 16.96 -22.30
N GLY A 461 -23.29 16.08 -21.95
CA GLY A 461 -23.60 15.60 -20.60
C GLY A 461 -22.77 14.40 -20.18
N THR A 462 -23.25 13.65 -19.17
CA THR A 462 -22.45 12.66 -18.43
C THR A 462 -23.17 11.32 -18.34
N LYS A 463 -22.76 10.34 -19.16
CA LYS A 463 -23.20 8.93 -19.10
C LYS A 463 -22.24 8.05 -18.31
N LEU A 464 -22.09 8.34 -17.02
CA LEU A 464 -21.18 7.64 -16.11
C LEU A 464 -21.57 6.17 -15.92
N TYR A 465 -22.85 5.88 -15.68
CA TYR A 465 -23.27 4.50 -15.41
C TYR A 465 -23.22 3.63 -16.65
N ASP A 466 -23.68 4.14 -17.80
CA ASP A 466 -23.61 3.42 -19.06
C ASP A 466 -22.15 3.18 -19.48
N SER A 467 -21.24 4.14 -19.25
CA SER A 467 -19.82 4.00 -19.60
C SER A 467 -19.10 3.00 -18.71
N ALA A 468 -19.40 2.98 -17.40
CA ALA A 468 -18.89 1.97 -16.47
C ALA A 468 -19.34 0.55 -16.89
N LEU A 469 -20.61 0.38 -17.24
CA LEU A 469 -21.15 -0.89 -17.72
C LEU A 469 -20.50 -1.30 -19.06
N PHE A 470 -20.36 -0.36 -19.99
CA PHE A 470 -19.73 -0.59 -21.29
C PHE A 470 -18.28 -1.05 -21.14
N ALA A 471 -17.49 -0.40 -20.30
CA ALA A 471 -16.11 -0.77 -20.04
C ALA A 471 -15.99 -2.18 -19.45
N ARG A 472 -16.87 -2.51 -18.49
CA ARG A 472 -16.98 -3.86 -17.94
C ARG A 472 -17.25 -4.90 -19.01
N ASP A 473 -18.26 -4.66 -19.84
CA ASP A 473 -18.68 -5.61 -20.88
C ASP A 473 -17.64 -5.75 -21.98
N TRP A 474 -16.92 -4.67 -22.28
CA TRP A 474 -15.78 -4.72 -23.18
C TRP A 474 -14.67 -5.61 -22.61
N LEU A 475 -14.29 -5.44 -21.33
CA LEU A 475 -13.28 -6.28 -20.68
C LEU A 475 -13.74 -7.74 -20.60
N LYS A 476 -15.00 -8.03 -20.27
CA LYS A 476 -15.51 -9.41 -20.27
C LYS A 476 -15.40 -10.08 -21.65
N LYS A 477 -15.61 -9.33 -22.74
CA LYS A 477 -15.48 -9.83 -24.11
C LYS A 477 -14.03 -9.97 -24.57
N ASN A 478 -13.12 -9.18 -24.00
CA ASN A 478 -11.72 -9.09 -24.40
C ASN A 478 -10.78 -9.46 -23.24
N LEU A 479 -11.24 -10.36 -22.38
CA LEU A 479 -10.58 -10.69 -21.12
C LEU A 479 -9.19 -11.25 -21.43
N LYS A 480 -8.15 -10.64 -20.85
CA LYS A 480 -6.81 -11.23 -20.90
C LYS A 480 -6.68 -12.29 -19.80
N PRO A 481 -6.52 -13.59 -20.17
CA PRO A 481 -6.25 -14.62 -19.18
C PRO A 481 -4.90 -14.34 -18.54
N ASN A 482 -4.75 -14.70 -17.26
CA ASN A 482 -3.53 -14.50 -16.48
C ASN A 482 -3.07 -13.03 -16.37
N ALA A 483 -3.98 -12.07 -16.57
CA ALA A 483 -3.74 -10.65 -16.33
C ALA A 483 -4.66 -10.12 -15.22
N ILE A 484 -4.28 -9.00 -14.61
CA ILE A 484 -5.20 -8.26 -13.74
C ILE A 484 -6.07 -7.37 -14.61
N ASN A 485 -7.38 -7.62 -14.62
CA ASN A 485 -8.34 -6.86 -15.40
C ASN A 485 -9.01 -5.80 -14.51
N ALA A 486 -8.99 -4.53 -14.92
CA ALA A 486 -9.51 -3.43 -14.10
C ALA A 486 -10.16 -2.33 -14.95
N VAL A 487 -11.17 -1.68 -14.40
CA VAL A 487 -11.75 -0.44 -14.89
C VAL A 487 -11.27 0.70 -13.99
N LEU A 488 -10.72 1.75 -14.58
CA LEU A 488 -10.35 2.99 -13.91
C LEU A 488 -11.19 4.13 -14.49
N ILE A 489 -12.08 4.71 -13.69
CA ILE A 489 -12.95 5.80 -14.11
C ILE A 489 -12.38 7.14 -13.63
N LEU A 490 -12.23 8.09 -14.54
CA LEU A 490 -11.82 9.47 -14.29
C LEU A 490 -13.00 10.39 -14.64
N THR A 491 -13.62 11.04 -13.66
CA THR A 491 -14.82 11.89 -13.87
C THR A 491 -14.89 13.04 -12.87
N ASP A 492 -15.55 14.14 -13.25
CA ASP A 492 -15.75 15.32 -12.40
C ASP A 492 -17.20 15.64 -12.08
N GLY A 493 -18.14 14.74 -12.42
CA GLY A 493 -19.56 15.06 -12.41
C GLY A 493 -20.44 13.90 -11.97
N GLU A 494 -21.67 14.26 -11.60
CA GLU A 494 -22.75 13.29 -11.39
C GLU A 494 -23.27 12.76 -12.72
N ASP A 495 -23.79 11.53 -12.72
CA ASP A 495 -24.51 11.01 -13.88
C ASP A 495 -25.72 11.89 -14.21
N SER A 496 -25.84 12.32 -15.45
CA SER A 496 -26.92 13.20 -15.91
C SER A 496 -27.66 12.67 -17.15
N GLY A 497 -27.19 11.58 -17.74
CA GLY A 497 -27.69 11.10 -19.02
C GLY A 497 -27.68 9.59 -19.22
N SER A 498 -27.31 8.77 -18.22
CA SER A 498 -27.32 7.32 -18.42
C SER A 498 -28.74 6.77 -18.55
N GLY A 499 -28.87 5.72 -19.36
CA GLY A 499 -30.12 4.97 -19.51
C GLY A 499 -30.39 4.00 -18.35
N ILE A 500 -29.39 3.71 -17.53
CA ILE A 500 -29.51 2.86 -16.34
C ILE A 500 -29.38 3.68 -15.05
N SER A 501 -29.99 3.21 -13.97
CA SER A 501 -29.74 3.75 -12.63
C SER A 501 -28.48 3.15 -12.02
N LEU A 502 -27.98 3.77 -10.94
CA LEU A 502 -26.91 3.22 -10.13
C LEU A 502 -27.24 1.80 -9.68
N GLN A 503 -28.41 1.54 -9.09
CA GLN A 503 -28.80 0.20 -8.62
C GLN A 503 -28.75 -0.86 -9.74
N ASN A 504 -29.12 -0.49 -10.97
CA ASN A 504 -29.00 -1.37 -12.12
C ASN A 504 -27.53 -1.63 -12.48
N LEU A 505 -26.68 -0.60 -12.45
CA LEU A 505 -25.23 -0.78 -12.60
C LEU A 505 -24.69 -1.73 -11.53
N GLU A 506 -25.02 -1.55 -10.25
CA GLU A 506 -24.52 -2.39 -9.15
C GLU A 506 -24.90 -3.86 -9.37
N ALA A 507 -26.18 -4.12 -9.67
CA ALA A 507 -26.68 -5.46 -9.95
C ALA A 507 -26.00 -6.10 -11.18
N GLN A 508 -25.53 -5.29 -12.12
CA GLN A 508 -24.80 -5.74 -13.29
C GLN A 508 -23.31 -5.98 -12.99
N LEU A 509 -22.68 -5.13 -12.19
CA LEU A 509 -21.28 -5.29 -11.77
C LEU A 509 -21.10 -6.53 -10.88
N GLN A 510 -22.06 -6.84 -10.01
CA GLN A 510 -22.06 -8.07 -9.20
C GLN A 510 -22.06 -9.36 -10.06
N LYS A 511 -22.56 -9.30 -11.31
CA LYS A 511 -22.51 -10.42 -12.27
C LYS A 511 -21.14 -10.57 -12.95
N SER A 512 -20.14 -9.79 -12.56
CA SER A 512 -18.77 -9.86 -13.13
C SER A 512 -17.97 -11.03 -12.57
N GLY A 513 -18.57 -11.90 -11.75
CA GLY A 513 -17.92 -13.13 -11.31
C GLY A 513 -16.70 -12.84 -10.43
N PHE A 514 -16.79 -11.87 -9.52
CA PHE A 514 -15.68 -11.53 -8.61
C PHE A 514 -15.19 -12.73 -7.78
N ASN A 515 -16.02 -13.78 -7.67
CA ASN A 515 -15.69 -15.05 -7.05
C ASN A 515 -14.89 -16.02 -7.97
N SER A 516 -14.44 -15.56 -9.15
CA SER A 516 -13.70 -16.31 -10.16
C SER A 516 -12.42 -15.59 -10.61
N ASP A 517 -11.66 -16.22 -11.51
CA ASP A 517 -10.46 -15.65 -12.13
C ASP A 517 -10.80 -14.58 -13.20
N ASP A 518 -12.06 -14.47 -13.62
CA ASP A 518 -12.55 -13.47 -14.59
C ASP A 518 -12.89 -12.11 -13.93
N ARG A 519 -12.37 -11.87 -12.72
CA ARG A 519 -12.67 -10.68 -11.92
C ARG A 519 -12.25 -9.40 -12.63
N ILE A 520 -13.10 -8.37 -12.52
CA ILE A 520 -12.83 -7.02 -13.01
C ILE A 520 -12.95 -6.07 -11.83
N ALA A 521 -11.83 -5.51 -11.40
CA ALA A 521 -11.78 -4.51 -10.33
C ALA A 521 -12.23 -3.13 -10.83
N PHE A 522 -12.81 -2.30 -9.96
CA PHE A 522 -13.30 -0.96 -10.30
C PHE A 522 -12.65 0.11 -9.43
N PHE A 523 -11.97 1.05 -10.06
CA PHE A 523 -11.35 2.21 -9.40
C PHE A 523 -11.98 3.47 -9.94
N THR A 524 -12.19 4.45 -9.08
CA THR A 524 -12.80 5.72 -9.45
C THR A 524 -11.95 6.88 -8.93
N VAL A 525 -11.81 7.90 -9.77
CA VAL A 525 -11.08 9.12 -9.46
C VAL A 525 -11.96 10.32 -9.79
N GLY A 526 -12.29 11.08 -8.74
CA GLY A 526 -13.11 12.28 -8.85
C GLY A 526 -12.25 13.52 -9.09
N TYR A 527 -12.41 14.22 -10.21
CA TYR A 527 -11.70 15.47 -10.50
C TYR A 527 -12.52 16.68 -10.03
N GLY A 528 -11.86 17.66 -9.41
CA GLY A 528 -12.50 18.89 -8.95
C GLY A 528 -12.60 18.99 -7.42
N LYS A 529 -13.22 20.07 -6.97
CA LYS A 529 -13.36 20.36 -5.53
C LYS A 529 -14.48 19.52 -4.92
N GLU A 530 -14.40 19.30 -3.62
CA GLU A 530 -15.46 18.63 -2.86
C GLU A 530 -16.81 19.33 -3.09
N GLY A 531 -17.84 18.56 -3.44
CA GLY A 531 -19.17 19.07 -3.79
C GLY A 531 -19.39 19.39 -5.27
N GLU A 532 -18.36 19.30 -6.13
CA GLU A 532 -18.53 19.43 -7.59
C GLU A 532 -18.95 18.12 -8.27
N PHE A 533 -18.86 16.98 -7.57
CA PHE A 533 -19.25 15.65 -8.02
C PHE A 533 -19.72 14.80 -6.84
N ASN A 534 -20.34 13.66 -7.14
CA ASN A 534 -20.83 12.73 -6.14
C ASN A 534 -19.76 11.72 -5.71
N ALA A 535 -18.95 12.07 -4.72
CA ALA A 535 -17.91 11.18 -4.19
C ALA A 535 -18.49 9.85 -3.66
N GLN A 536 -19.70 9.89 -3.08
CA GLN A 536 -20.36 8.70 -2.56
C GLN A 536 -20.70 7.71 -3.68
N VAL A 537 -21.26 8.19 -4.79
CA VAL A 537 -21.55 7.34 -5.96
C VAL A 537 -20.28 6.70 -6.54
N LEU A 538 -19.19 7.48 -6.64
CA LEU A 538 -17.90 6.95 -7.12
C LEU A 538 -17.33 5.90 -6.18
N GLU A 539 -17.50 6.08 -4.87
CA GLU A 539 -17.09 5.10 -3.86
C GLU A 539 -17.96 3.84 -3.91
N GLU A 540 -19.28 3.96 -4.09
CA GLU A 540 -20.21 2.84 -4.27
C GLU A 540 -19.82 2.01 -5.52
N ILE A 541 -19.61 2.66 -6.67
CA ILE A 541 -19.17 1.99 -7.92
C ILE A 541 -17.86 1.20 -7.70
N ALA A 542 -16.87 1.82 -7.03
CA ALA A 542 -15.58 1.18 -6.80
C ALA A 542 -15.66 -0.02 -5.84
N LYS A 543 -16.41 0.12 -4.75
CA LYS A 543 -16.50 -0.90 -3.69
C LYS A 543 -17.20 -2.18 -4.14
N ILE A 544 -18.15 -2.10 -5.09
CA ILE A 544 -18.92 -3.27 -5.55
C ILE A 544 -18.02 -4.39 -6.07
N ASN A 545 -16.95 -4.05 -6.80
CA ASN A 545 -15.94 -5.00 -7.26
C ASN A 545 -14.59 -4.76 -6.58
N SER A 546 -14.66 -4.37 -5.30
CA SER A 546 -13.55 -4.29 -4.36
C SER A 546 -12.38 -3.42 -4.79
N GLY A 547 -12.57 -2.38 -5.61
CA GLY A 547 -11.57 -1.32 -5.73
C GLY A 547 -11.86 -0.18 -4.77
N TYR A 548 -11.32 1.00 -5.05
CA TYR A 548 -11.47 2.16 -4.17
C TYR A 548 -11.65 3.46 -4.95
N TYR A 549 -12.22 4.44 -4.27
CA TYR A 549 -12.34 5.82 -4.73
C TYR A 549 -11.18 6.67 -4.20
N LYS A 550 -10.72 7.61 -5.02
CA LYS A 550 -9.81 8.69 -4.61
C LYS A 550 -10.23 10.02 -5.23
N GLN A 551 -10.04 11.10 -4.48
CA GLN A 551 -10.15 12.43 -5.05
C GLN A 551 -8.87 12.75 -5.84
N GLY A 552 -9.05 13.14 -7.09
CA GLY A 552 -8.00 13.68 -7.96
C GLY A 552 -7.66 15.10 -7.54
N ASN A 553 -6.58 15.26 -6.78
CA ASN A 553 -5.93 16.55 -6.57
C ASN A 553 -4.78 16.68 -7.59
N PRO A 554 -4.67 17.77 -8.37
CA PRO A 554 -3.53 18.00 -9.27
C PRO A 554 -2.15 17.75 -8.62
N ASP A 555 -2.01 18.01 -7.32
CA ASP A 555 -0.76 17.82 -6.59
C ASP A 555 -0.45 16.34 -6.27
N THR A 556 -1.47 15.47 -6.24
CA THR A 556 -1.33 14.07 -5.81
C THR A 556 -1.73 13.04 -6.86
N ILE A 557 -2.33 13.49 -7.97
CA ILE A 557 -2.87 12.60 -9.00
C ILE A 557 -1.77 11.77 -9.66
N ASP A 558 -0.58 12.33 -9.88
CA ASP A 558 0.56 11.58 -10.43
C ASP A 558 0.98 10.45 -9.50
N LYS A 559 1.01 10.70 -8.18
CA LYS A 559 1.29 9.67 -7.18
C LYS A 559 0.22 8.59 -7.21
N LEU A 560 -1.06 8.97 -7.24
CA LEU A 560 -2.17 8.02 -7.32
C LEU A 560 -2.06 7.12 -8.56
N MET A 561 -1.75 7.69 -9.73
CA MET A 561 -1.62 6.92 -10.95
C MET A 561 -0.42 5.99 -10.93
N ASN A 562 0.72 6.45 -10.39
CA ASN A 562 1.89 5.60 -10.18
C ASN A 562 1.59 4.46 -9.20
N ASP A 563 0.82 4.72 -8.14
CA ASP A 563 0.37 3.70 -7.21
C ASP A 563 -0.53 2.67 -7.93
N LEU A 564 -1.54 3.10 -8.70
CA LEU A 564 -2.40 2.20 -9.50
C LEU A 564 -1.61 1.37 -10.53
N GLN A 565 -0.59 1.92 -11.18
CA GLN A 565 0.28 1.17 -12.08
C GLN A 565 1.11 0.10 -11.37
N VAL A 566 1.45 0.33 -10.11
CA VAL A 566 2.13 -0.67 -9.31
C VAL A 566 1.15 -1.78 -8.88
N GLU A 567 -0.09 -1.42 -8.56
CA GLU A 567 -1.11 -2.38 -8.11
C GLU A 567 -1.53 -3.39 -9.19
N PHE A 568 -1.42 -3.00 -10.48
CA PHE A 568 -1.84 -3.80 -11.63
C PHE A 568 -0.71 -4.11 -12.61
#